data_AF-A0A7C0V0L7-F1
#
_entry.id   AF-A0A7C0V0L7-F1
#
_cell.length_a   1.000
_cell.length_b   1.000
_cell.length_c   1.000
_cell.angle_alpha   90.00
_cell.angle_beta   90.00
_cell.angle_gamma   90.00
#
_symmetry.space_group_name_H-M   'P 1'
#
loop_
_entity.id
_entity.type
_entity.pdbx_description
1 polymer ?
#
loop_
_entity_poly.entity_id
_entity_poly.type
_entity_poly.pdbx_seq_one_letter_code
_entity_poly.pdbx_strand_id
1 'polypeptide(L)'
;MILMDTSYLILLAKGSPRAEKVIDMIDDEGGVLTSISFFEIFRSRRKMSNKEARYFIRLFSTYSVLPFDIKAADEAATLWSKL
;
A
#
# COMPACT_ATOMS: atom_id res chain seq x y z
N MET A 1 -11.93 2.39 -8.21
CA MET A 1 -11.04 1.68 -7.26
C MET A 1 -9.59 2.01 -7.60
N ILE A 2 -8.84 2.56 -6.67
CA ILE A 2 -7.44 2.97 -6.88
C ILE A 2 -6.51 2.16 -5.97
N LEU A 3 -5.54 1.46 -6.57
CA LEU A 3 -4.52 0.72 -5.84
C LEU A 3 -3.38 1.64 -5.43
N MET A 4 -3.15 1.77 -4.12
CA MET A 4 -2.02 2.54 -3.59
C MET A 4 -0.79 1.64 -3.43
N ASP A 5 0.27 1.93 -4.18
CA ASP A 5 1.54 1.21 -4.09
C ASP A 5 2.32 1.60 -2.82
N THR A 6 3.33 0.80 -2.48
CA THR A 6 4.13 1.02 -1.26
C THR A 6 4.86 2.36 -1.26
N SER A 7 5.31 2.85 -2.42
CA SER A 7 6.01 4.12 -2.50
C SER A 7 5.09 5.30 -2.17
N TYR A 8 3.85 5.28 -2.65
CA TYR A 8 2.83 6.25 -2.29
C TYR A 8 2.52 6.24 -0.78
N LEU A 9 2.33 5.06 -0.17
CA LEU A 9 2.07 4.96 1.28
C LEU A 9 3.21 5.57 2.12
N ILE A 10 4.46 5.40 1.68
CA ILE A 10 5.62 6.01 2.33
C ILE A 10 5.61 7.54 2.17
N LEU A 11 5.24 8.05 1.01
CA LEU A 11 5.12 9.50 0.78
C LEU A 11 4.01 10.11 1.65
N LEU A 12 2.87 9.43 1.76
CA LEU A 12 1.76 9.84 2.61
C LEU A 12 2.17 9.84 4.09
N ALA A 13 2.86 8.80 4.56
CA ALA A 13 3.39 8.73 5.93
C ALA A 13 4.37 9.86 6.26
N LYS A 14 5.07 10.38 5.26
CA LYS A 14 6.01 11.51 5.38
C LYS A 14 5.34 12.89 5.28
N GLY A 15 4.01 12.95 5.11
CA GLY A 15 3.27 14.21 4.92
C GLY A 15 3.63 14.89 3.60
N SER A 16 3.85 14.11 2.53
CA SER A 16 4.15 14.69 1.23
C SER A 16 2.94 15.46 0.68
N PRO A 17 3.07 16.76 0.36
CA PRO A 17 1.94 17.54 -0.16
C PRO A 17 1.37 17.00 -1.47
N ARG A 18 2.19 16.27 -2.25
CA ARG A 18 1.72 15.63 -3.49
C ARG A 18 0.85 14.41 -3.20
N ALA A 19 1.19 13.64 -2.17
CA ALA A 19 0.40 12.47 -1.78
C ALA A 19 -0.92 12.91 -1.13
N GLU A 20 -0.88 13.94 -0.29
CA GLU A 20 -2.06 14.51 0.37
C GLU A 20 -3.05 15.12 -0.64
N LYS A 21 -2.58 15.77 -1.71
CA LYS A 21 -3.46 16.36 -2.75
C LYS A 21 -4.38 15.38 -3.47
N VAL A 22 -4.05 14.09 -3.45
CA VAL A 22 -4.80 13.07 -4.19
C VAL A 22 -5.55 12.11 -3.26
N ILE A 23 -5.45 12.28 -1.94
CA ILE A 23 -6.08 11.36 -0.99
C ILE A 23 -7.61 11.44 -1.05
N ASP A 24 -8.17 12.64 -1.16
CA ASP A 24 -9.63 12.84 -1.25
C ASP A 24 -10.20 12.15 -2.49
N MET A 25 -9.51 12.28 -3.63
CA MET A 25 -9.88 11.57 -4.87
C MET A 25 -9.76 10.04 -4.71
N ILE A 26 -8.74 9.55 -4.01
CA ILE A 26 -8.58 8.12 -3.73
C ILE A 26 -9.73 7.61 -2.85
N ASP A 27 -10.13 8.38 -1.86
CA ASP A 27 -11.23 8.04 -0.97
C ASP A 27 -12.56 7.99 -1.73
N ASP A 28 -12.83 8.97 -2.60
CA ASP A 28 -14.03 9.03 -3.45
C ASP A 28 -14.10 7.87 -4.46
N GLU A 29 -12.98 7.50 -5.07
CA GLU A 29 -12.88 6.42 -6.08
C GLU A 29 -12.76 5.02 -5.46
N GLY A 30 -12.65 4.92 -4.13
CA GLY A 30 -12.46 3.67 -3.40
C GLY A 30 -11.01 3.16 -3.44
N GLY A 31 -10.17 3.69 -2.54
CA GLY A 31 -8.80 3.28 -2.34
C GLY A 31 -8.64 1.87 -1.79
N VAL A 32 -7.64 1.14 -2.27
CA VAL A 32 -7.31 -0.22 -1.82
C VAL A 32 -5.80 -0.40 -1.65
N LEU A 33 -5.44 -1.35 -0.79
CA LEU A 33 -4.07 -1.73 -0.46
C LEU A 33 -3.83 -3.21 -0.83
N THR A 34 -2.57 -3.65 -0.83
CA THR A 34 -2.25 -5.08 -1.00
C THR A 34 -1.57 -5.68 0.23
N SER A 35 -1.72 -6.99 0.42
CA SER A 35 -0.95 -7.73 1.42
C SER A 35 0.57 -7.68 1.14
N ILE A 36 0.97 -7.50 -0.12
CA ILE A 36 2.38 -7.31 -0.50
C ILE A 36 2.92 -6.00 0.06
N SER A 37 2.19 -4.90 -0.09
CA SER A 37 2.59 -3.60 0.49
C SER A 37 2.72 -3.65 2.01
N PHE A 38 1.83 -4.39 2.68
CA PHE A 38 1.96 -4.62 4.12
C PHE A 38 3.29 -5.31 4.46
N PHE A 39 3.62 -6.39 3.74
CA PHE A 39 4.89 -7.09 3.91
C PHE A 39 6.09 -6.16 3.63
N GLU A 40 6.08 -5.40 2.54
CA GLU A 40 7.17 -4.51 2.15
C GLU A 40 7.46 -3.41 3.18
N ILE A 41 6.41 -2.91 3.84
CA ILE A 41 6.51 -1.93 4.92
C ILE A 41 7.06 -2.60 6.18
N PHE A 42 6.42 -3.68 6.63
CA PHE A 42 6.74 -4.32 7.91
C PHE A 42 7.95 -5.26 7.88
N ARG A 43 8.52 -5.61 6.72
CA ARG A 43 9.84 -6.28 6.65
C ARG A 43 10.93 -5.45 7.32
N SER A 44 10.74 -4.13 7.38
CA SER A 44 11.65 -3.17 8.03
C SER A 44 11.26 -2.84 9.47
N ARG A 45 10.30 -3.57 10.08
CA ARG A 45 9.71 -3.25 11.40
C ARG A 45 10.72 -2.98 12.51
N ARG A 46 11.87 -3.66 12.51
CA ARG A 46 12.94 -3.44 13.51
C ARG A 46 13.57 -2.03 13.45
N LYS A 47 13.48 -1.37 12.29
CA LYS A 47 13.99 -0.01 12.05
C LYS A 47 12.89 1.05 12.18
N MET A 48 11.64 0.62 12.43
CA MET A 48 10.48 1.49 12.44
C MET A 48 10.20 1.97 13.86
N SER A 49 9.92 3.26 14.02
CA SER A 49 9.45 3.80 15.29
C SER A 49 8.06 3.26 15.63
N ASN A 50 7.72 3.25 16.92
CA ASN A 50 6.35 2.89 17.35
C ASN A 50 5.28 3.81 16.74
N LYS A 51 5.62 5.07 16.43
CA LYS A 51 4.71 6.02 15.79
C LYS A 51 4.42 5.60 14.34
N GLU A 52 5.45 5.31 13.55
CA GLU A 52 5.30 4.84 12.17
C GLU A 52 4.55 3.51 12.09
N ALA A 53 4.86 2.57 12.99
CA ALA A 53 4.17 1.29 13.02
C ALA A 53 2.66 1.46 13.28
N ARG A 54 2.28 2.31 14.23
CA ARG A 54 0.87 2.62 14.50
C ARG A 54 0.20 3.33 13.33
N TYR A 55 0.90 4.25 12.67
CA TYR A 55 0.38 4.93 11.48
C TYR A 55 0.01 3.91 10.40
N PHE A 56 0.93 3.02 10.02
CA PHE A 56 0.65 2.02 8.99
C PHE A 56 -0.41 1.01 9.43
N ILE A 57 -0.40 0.54 10.68
CA ILE A 57 -1.47 -0.35 11.18
C ILE A 57 -2.85 0.31 11.00
N ARG A 58 -2.97 1.60 11.35
CA ARG A 58 -4.23 2.33 11.17
C ARG A 58 -4.60 2.43 9.70
N LEU A 59 -3.66 2.78 8.84
CA LEU A 59 -3.88 2.88 7.39
C LEU A 59 -4.41 1.56 6.80
N PHE A 60 -3.79 0.44 7.13
CA PHE A 60 -4.22 -0.90 6.70
C PHE A 60 -5.49 -1.41 7.38
N SER A 61 -5.98 -0.72 8.42
CA SER A 61 -7.29 -0.99 9.02
C SER A 61 -8.40 -0.11 8.41
N THR A 62 -8.04 1.00 7.75
CA THR A 62 -8.97 1.92 7.11
C THR A 62 -9.36 1.46 5.71
N TYR A 63 -8.38 1.04 4.91
CA TYR A 63 -8.60 0.64 3.52
C TYR A 63 -8.75 -0.87 3.37
N SER A 64 -9.50 -1.30 2.37
CA SER A 64 -9.60 -2.72 2.03
C SER A 64 -8.24 -3.24 1.57
N VAL A 65 -7.83 -4.39 2.11
CA VAL A 65 -6.56 -5.05 1.78
C VAL A 65 -6.84 -6.24 0.87
N LEU A 66 -6.33 -6.17 -0.36
CA LEU A 66 -6.42 -7.24 -1.34
C LEU A 66 -5.33 -8.29 -1.07
N PRO A 67 -5.70 -9.58 -0.92
CA PRO A 67 -4.72 -10.65 -0.78
C PRO A 67 -4.02 -10.91 -2.11
N PHE A 68 -2.75 -11.33 -2.06
CA PHE A 68 -2.06 -11.89 -3.21
C PHE A 68 -2.44 -13.36 -3.39
N ASP A 69 -3.51 -13.60 -4.16
CA ASP A 69 -4.05 -14.93 -4.43
C ASP A 69 -3.43 -15.59 -5.67
N ILE A 70 -3.90 -16.79 -6.01
CA ILE A 70 -3.39 -17.57 -7.16
C ILE A 70 -3.62 -16.83 -8.48
N LYS A 71 -4.72 -16.08 -8.63
CA LYS A 71 -5.00 -15.33 -9.87
C LYS A 71 -4.03 -14.17 -10.03
N ALA A 72 -3.80 -13.42 -8.95
CA ALA A 72 -2.81 -12.34 -8.93
C ALA A 72 -1.40 -12.88 -9.20
N ALA A 73 -1.06 -14.06 -8.68
CA ALA A 73 0.22 -14.70 -8.91
C ALA A 73 0.43 -15.13 -10.37
N ASP A 74 -0.58 -15.72 -11.01
CA ASP A 74 -0.52 -16.16 -12.41
C ASP A 74 -0.36 -14.97 -13.37
N GLU A 75 -1.12 -13.90 -13.15
CA GLU A 75 -0.98 -12.67 -13.94
C GLU A 75 0.38 -12.00 -13.73
N ALA A 76 0.88 -11.97 -12.49
CA ALA A 76 2.21 -11.45 -12.21
C ALA A 76 3.31 -12.28 -12.92
N ALA A 77 3.20 -13.61 -12.93
CA ALA A 77 4.13 -14.48 -13.65
C ALA A 77 4.07 -14.25 -15.17
N THR A 78 2.86 -14.06 -15.71
CA THR A 78 2.65 -13.73 -17.13
C THR A 78 3.31 -12.40 -17.48
N LEU A 79 3.13 -11.36 -16.67
CA LEU A 79 3.80 -10.08 -16.85
C LEU A 79 5.32 -10.23 -16.79
N TRP A 80 5.83 -10.99 -15.83
CA TRP A 80 7.27 -11.24 -15.66
C TRP A 80 7.90 -11.93 -16.87
N SER A 81 7.20 -12.90 -17.47
CA SER A 81 7.69 -13.62 -18.65
C SER A 81 7.87 -12.74 -19.90
N LYS A 82 7.28 -11.54 -19.90
CA LYS A 82 7.36 -10.55 -21.00
C LYS A 82 8.44 -9.49 -20.78
N LEU A 83 9.09 -9.49 -19.61
CA LEU A 83 10.21 -8.60 -19.27
C LEU A 83 11.55 -9.24 -19.67
#